data_AF-M6RHW1-F1
#
_entry.id   AF-M6RHW1-F1
#
_cell.length_a   1.000
_cell.length_b   1.000
_cell.length_c   1.000
_cell.angle_alpha   90.00
_cell.angle_beta   90.00
_cell.angle_gamma   90.00
#
_symmetry.space_group_name_H-M   'P 1'
#
loop_
_entity.id
_entity.type
_entity.pdbx_description
1 polymer ?
#
loop_
_entity_poly.entity_id
_entity_poly.type
_entity_poly.pdbx_seq_one_letter_code
_entity_poly.pdbx_strand_id
1 'polypeptide(L)'
;SIAGILENAGVKETSHLWMSDVPLSLPFLPYPMGGLLSLSQGFLISSMIWASIAVFVIDRDFKKALITCLIAAVLAGTGFIHGFTLRGNDILNQFGSSFNSFVTAYFLLGILFLLASFFRKEPRKV
;
A
#
# COMPACT_ATOMS: atom_id res chain seq x y z
N SER A 1 12.05 -2.56 -49.44
CA SER A 1 10.79 -2.46 -48.67
C SER A 1 10.85 -1.21 -47.81
N ILE A 2 9.74 -0.49 -47.64
CA ILE A 2 9.66 0.73 -46.81
C ILE A 2 10.18 0.45 -45.38
N ALA A 3 9.88 -0.74 -44.85
CA ALA A 3 10.37 -1.22 -43.56
C ALA A 3 11.91 -1.18 -43.43
N GLY A 4 12.66 -1.57 -44.47
CA GLY A 4 14.12 -1.59 -44.44
C GLY A 4 14.77 -0.20 -44.55
N ILE A 5 14.03 0.82 -45.03
CA ILE A 5 14.51 2.21 -45.09
C ILE A 5 14.34 2.88 -43.71
N LEU A 6 13.25 2.56 -43.00
CA LEU A 6 12.97 3.06 -41.65
C LEU A 6 13.93 2.51 -40.60
N GLU A 7 14.29 1.21 -40.71
CA GLU A 7 15.27 0.57 -39.82
C GLU A 7 16.67 1.15 -40.00
N ASN A 8 17.09 1.41 -41.24
CA ASN A 8 18.40 2.01 -41.56
C ASN A 8 18.47 3.51 -41.17
N ALA A 9 17.32 4.18 -41.08
CA ALA A 9 17.21 5.57 -40.61
C ALA A 9 17.18 5.69 -39.08
N GLY A 10 17.34 4.59 -38.33
CA GLY A 10 17.34 4.60 -36.86
C GLY A 10 15.95 4.81 -36.24
N VAL A 11 14.88 4.75 -37.04
CA VAL A 11 13.51 4.84 -36.56
C VAL A 11 13.13 3.47 -36.01
N LYS A 12 13.37 3.26 -34.71
CA LYS A 12 12.82 2.10 -33.99
C LYS A 12 11.29 2.21 -33.97
N GLU A 13 10.63 1.41 -34.82
CA GLU A 13 9.18 1.35 -35.02
C GLU A 13 8.42 0.70 -33.84
N THR A 14 8.96 0.78 -32.62
CA THR A 14 8.33 0.25 -31.41
C THR A 14 8.24 1.38 -30.40
N SER A 15 7.12 2.11 -30.46
CA SER A 15 6.68 2.97 -29.38
C SER A 15 6.40 2.08 -28.17
N HIS A 16 7.44 1.84 -27.39
CA HIS A 16 7.37 1.05 -26.17
C HIS A 16 6.56 1.84 -25.14
N LEU A 17 5.27 1.51 -24.99
CA LEU A 17 4.38 2.11 -23.98
C LEU A 17 4.46 1.29 -22.69
N TRP A 18 5.31 1.71 -21.76
CA TRP A 18 5.53 1.01 -20.50
C TRP A 18 4.56 1.55 -19.44
N MET A 19 4.07 0.69 -18.55
CA MET A 19 3.23 1.15 -17.43
C MET A 19 4.01 2.11 -16.51
N SER A 20 5.33 1.95 -16.40
CA SER A 20 6.22 2.86 -15.67
C SER A 20 6.23 4.30 -16.21
N ASP A 21 5.87 4.50 -17.47
CA ASP A 21 5.93 5.81 -18.13
C ASP A 21 4.60 6.57 -17.99
N VAL A 22 3.57 5.89 -17.47
CA VAL A 22 2.25 6.46 -17.21
C VAL A 22 2.24 7.09 -15.82
N PRO A 23 1.81 8.36 -15.66
CA PRO A 23 1.71 8.96 -14.34
C PRO A 23 0.79 8.14 -13.42
N LEU A 24 1.08 8.09 -12.11
CA LEU A 24 0.25 7.32 -11.17
C LEU A 24 -1.11 7.98 -10.88
N SER A 25 -1.29 9.24 -11.26
CA SER A 25 -2.52 10.02 -11.10
C SER A 25 -2.88 10.67 -12.44
N LEU A 26 -3.85 10.09 -13.16
CA LEU A 26 -4.39 10.69 -14.38
C LEU A 26 -5.78 11.27 -14.08
N PRO A 27 -6.09 12.48 -14.56
CA PRO A 27 -7.36 13.14 -14.28
C PRO A 27 -8.59 12.43 -14.87
N PHE A 28 -8.40 11.55 -15.87
CA PHE A 28 -9.50 10.77 -16.45
C PHE A 28 -9.77 9.46 -15.71
N LEU A 29 -8.85 9.00 -14.86
CA LEU A 29 -9.03 7.78 -14.08
C LEU A 29 -9.75 8.15 -12.77
N PRO A 30 -10.88 7.50 -12.43
CA PRO A 30 -11.63 7.82 -11.21
C PRO A 30 -10.85 7.51 -9.92
N TYR A 31 -9.75 6.76 -10.00
CA TYR A 31 -8.90 6.39 -8.86
C TYR A 31 -7.40 6.59 -9.18
N PRO A 32 -6.58 7.03 -8.20
CA PRO A 32 -5.13 7.08 -8.36
C PRO A 32 -4.56 5.65 -8.48
N MET A 33 -3.95 5.35 -9.62
CA MET A 33 -3.32 4.05 -9.92
C MET A 33 -2.31 3.65 -8.85
N GLY A 34 -1.55 4.61 -8.34
CA GLY A 34 -0.58 4.36 -7.26
C GLY A 34 -1.21 3.77 -6.00
N GLY A 35 -2.40 4.22 -5.61
CA GLY A 35 -3.12 3.68 -4.46
C GLY A 35 -3.56 2.24 -4.68
N LEU A 36 -4.07 1.94 -5.88
CA LEU A 36 -4.49 0.59 -6.26
C LEU A 36 -3.31 -0.40 -6.26
N LEU A 37 -2.18 -0.02 -6.86
CA LEU A 37 -0.96 -0.82 -6.89
C LEU A 37 -0.39 -1.03 -5.49
N SER A 38 -0.43 0.00 -4.66
CA SER A 38 -0.04 -0.11 -3.26
C SER A 38 -0.97 -1.03 -2.46
N LEU A 39 -2.26 -1.09 -2.76
CA LEU A 39 -3.19 -1.95 -2.04
C LEU A 39 -3.08 -3.42 -2.46
N SER A 40 -2.65 -3.69 -3.69
CA SER A 40 -2.43 -5.05 -4.18
C SER A 40 -1.18 -5.71 -3.54
N GLN A 41 -0.15 -4.92 -3.21
CA GLN A 41 1.06 -5.44 -2.57
C GLN A 41 0.82 -5.76 -1.09
N GLY A 42 0.97 -7.05 -0.76
CA GLY A 42 0.73 -7.57 0.58
C GLY A 42 -0.75 -7.69 0.95
N PHE A 43 -1.66 -7.75 -0.04
CA PHE A 43 -3.11 -7.78 0.16
C PHE A 43 -3.59 -8.76 1.23
N LEU A 44 -3.09 -10.01 1.23
CA LEU A 44 -3.48 -11.02 2.22
C LEU A 44 -3.07 -10.62 3.64
N ILE A 45 -1.82 -10.15 3.81
CA ILE A 45 -1.30 -9.72 5.10
C ILE A 45 -2.07 -8.49 5.59
N SER A 46 -2.28 -7.51 4.72
CA SER A 46 -3.08 -6.32 5.01
C SER A 46 -4.50 -6.69 5.46
N SER A 47 -5.14 -7.64 4.78
CA SER A 47 -6.49 -8.13 5.13
C SER A 47 -6.52 -8.80 6.51
N MET A 48 -5.51 -9.62 6.84
CA MET A 48 -5.38 -10.25 8.16
C MET A 48 -5.18 -9.23 9.28
N ILE A 49 -4.36 -8.20 9.04
CA ILE A 49 -4.13 -7.10 9.98
C ILE A 49 -5.46 -6.35 10.24
N TRP A 50 -6.15 -5.94 9.17
CA TRP A 50 -7.42 -5.22 9.29
C TRP A 50 -8.51 -6.06 9.97
N ALA A 51 -8.60 -7.35 9.67
CA ALA A 51 -9.51 -8.27 10.34
C ALA A 51 -9.20 -8.38 11.84
N SER A 52 -7.91 -8.48 12.20
CA SER A 52 -7.48 -8.53 13.60
C SER A 52 -7.83 -7.23 14.34
N ILE A 53 -7.54 -6.07 13.74
CA ILE A 53 -7.92 -4.76 14.28
C ILE A 53 -9.43 -4.68 14.50
N ALA A 54 -10.23 -5.12 13.52
CA ALA A 54 -11.69 -5.12 13.64
C ALA A 54 -12.18 -5.95 14.84
N VAL A 55 -11.65 -7.15 15.04
CA VAL A 55 -11.96 -8.00 16.20
C VAL A 55 -11.58 -7.29 17.51
N PHE A 56 -10.37 -6.73 17.60
CA PHE A 56 -9.93 -6.03 18.82
C PHE A 56 -10.77 -4.78 19.12
N VAL A 57 -11.24 -4.08 18.10
CA VAL A 57 -12.15 -2.94 18.26
C VAL A 57 -13.53 -3.40 18.74
N ILE A 58 -14.08 -4.49 18.18
CA ILE A 58 -15.36 -5.08 18.60
C ILE A 58 -15.32 -5.50 20.07
N ASP A 59 -14.23 -6.16 20.47
CA ASP A 59 -13.98 -6.61 21.85
C ASP A 59 -13.54 -5.47 22.79
N ARG A 60 -13.36 -4.25 22.26
CA ARG A 60 -12.85 -3.08 22.99
C ARG A 60 -11.50 -3.33 23.66
N ASP A 61 -10.66 -4.14 23.04
CA ASP A 61 -9.27 -4.37 23.41
C ASP A 61 -8.34 -3.46 22.58
N PHE A 62 -8.44 -2.16 22.85
CA PHE A 62 -7.69 -1.14 22.11
C PHE A 62 -6.16 -1.25 22.28
N LYS A 63 -5.68 -1.92 23.34
CA LYS A 63 -4.25 -2.19 23.51
C LYS A 63 -3.75 -3.17 22.46
N LYS A 64 -4.49 -4.26 22.21
CA LYS A 64 -4.18 -5.20 21.12
C LYS A 64 -4.31 -4.54 19.75
N ALA A 65 -5.32 -3.68 19.56
CA ALA A 65 -5.47 -2.91 18.32
C ALA A 65 -4.26 -1.99 18.07
N LEU A 66 -3.79 -1.26 19.08
CA LEU A 66 -2.57 -0.44 19.02
C LEU A 66 -1.34 -1.27 18.61
N ILE A 67 -1.09 -2.39 19.30
CA ILE A 67 0.07 -3.26 19.00
C ILE A 67 0.00 -3.73 17.55
N THR A 68 -1.19 -4.12 17.08
CA THR A 68 -1.41 -4.57 15.70
C THR A 68 -1.17 -3.47 14.68
N CYS A 69 -1.57 -2.22 14.97
CA CYS A 69 -1.24 -1.07 14.14
C CYS A 69 0.27 -0.79 14.09
N LEU A 70 0.99 -0.95 15.20
CA LEU A 70 2.45 -0.81 15.21
C LEU A 70 3.14 -1.90 14.38
N ILE A 71 2.66 -3.15 14.47
CA ILE A 71 3.13 -4.24 13.62
C ILE A 71 2.89 -3.89 12.14
N ALA A 72 1.69 -3.41 11.80
CA ALA A 72 1.35 -2.98 10.45
C ALA A 72 2.24 -1.84 9.95
N ALA A 73 2.54 -0.85 10.80
CA ALA A 73 3.46 0.24 10.47
C ALA A 73 4.88 -0.27 10.17
N VAL A 74 5.38 -1.24 10.93
CA VAL A 74 6.68 -1.88 10.67
C VAL A 74 6.67 -2.65 9.36
N LEU A 75 5.61 -3.41 9.08
CA LEU A 75 5.47 -4.15 7.82
C LEU A 75 5.36 -3.21 6.61
N ALA A 76 4.63 -2.10 6.76
CA ALA A 76 4.53 -1.07 5.72
C ALA A 76 5.87 -0.35 5.52
N GLY A 77 6.61 -0.10 6.60
CA GLY A 77 7.89 0.58 6.57
C GLY A 77 9.03 -0.25 5.99
N THR A 78 8.88 -1.57 6.00
CA THR A 78 9.83 -2.53 5.39
C THR A 78 9.45 -2.93 3.96
N GLY A 79 8.25 -2.54 3.50
CA GLY A 79 7.75 -2.85 2.17
C GLY A 79 7.08 -4.22 2.01
N PHE A 80 6.86 -4.97 3.11
CA PHE A 80 6.09 -6.23 3.06
C PHE A 80 4.62 -6.02 2.69
N ILE A 81 4.08 -4.87 3.06
CA ILE A 81 2.76 -4.39 2.61
C ILE A 81 2.93 -3.00 2.01
N HIS A 82 2.16 -2.68 0.98
CA HIS A 82 2.11 -1.35 0.37
C HIS A 82 3.39 -0.86 -0.32
N GLY A 83 4.47 -1.64 -0.35
CA GLY A 83 5.69 -1.31 -1.08
C GLY A 83 5.61 -1.80 -2.52
N PHE A 84 5.50 -0.91 -3.51
CA PHE A 84 5.53 -1.28 -4.92
C PHE A 84 6.51 -0.43 -5.71
N THR A 85 7.05 -1.01 -6.78
CA THR A 85 7.82 -0.31 -7.80
C THR A 85 7.43 -0.83 -9.17
N LEU A 86 7.42 0.05 -10.17
CA LEU A 86 7.13 -0.30 -11.56
C LEU A 86 8.45 -0.40 -12.32
N ARG A 87 8.70 -1.56 -12.94
CA ARG A 87 9.79 -1.74 -13.90
C ARG A 87 9.16 -2.17 -15.22
N GLY A 88 8.88 -1.20 -16.06
CA GLY A 88 8.09 -1.43 -17.27
C GLY A 88 6.67 -1.80 -16.98
N ASN A 89 6.26 -2.99 -17.42
CA ASN A 89 4.93 -3.52 -17.16
C ASN A 89 4.89 -4.41 -15.91
N ASP A 90 6.06 -4.67 -15.30
CA ASP A 90 6.15 -5.50 -14.11
C ASP A 90 5.90 -4.67 -12.85
N ILE A 91 5.03 -5.20 -11.98
CA ILE A 91 4.77 -4.68 -10.65
C ILE A 91 5.60 -5.51 -9.68
N LEU A 92 6.60 -4.89 -9.08
CA LEU A 92 7.52 -5.54 -8.15
C LEU A 92 7.29 -5.03 -6.74
N ASN A 93 7.46 -5.91 -5.75
CA ASN A 93 7.50 -5.51 -4.35
C ASN A 93 8.78 -4.74 -4.07
N GLN A 94 8.65 -3.55 -3.51
CA GLN A 94 9.79 -2.74 -3.09
C GLN A 94 10.08 -3.00 -1.61
N PHE A 95 11.03 -3.89 -1.35
CA PHE A 95 11.53 -4.14 0.01
C PHE A 95 12.62 -3.14 0.37
N GLY A 96 12.56 -2.60 1.59
CA GLY A 96 13.52 -1.62 2.10
C GLY A 96 12.87 -0.65 3.09
N SER A 97 13.68 0.21 3.71
CA SER A 97 13.17 1.25 4.60
C SER A 97 12.47 2.32 3.77
N SER A 98 11.13 2.28 3.75
CA SER A 98 10.30 3.24 3.02
C SER A 98 9.34 3.92 3.97
N PHE A 99 9.46 5.24 4.11
CA PHE A 99 8.48 6.05 4.84
C PHE A 99 7.33 6.43 3.90
N ASN A 100 6.45 5.47 3.64
CA ASN A 100 5.24 5.70 2.85
C ASN A 100 4.11 6.31 3.71
N SER A 101 3.08 6.85 3.06
CA SER A 101 1.92 7.43 3.75
C SER A 101 1.16 6.42 4.62
N PHE A 102 1.27 5.11 4.32
CA PHE A 102 0.62 4.05 5.09
C PHE A 102 1.27 3.83 6.46
N VAL A 103 2.60 3.96 6.57
CA VAL A 103 3.31 3.93 7.87
C VAL A 103 2.74 4.99 8.79
N THR A 104 2.64 6.23 8.30
CA THR A 104 2.07 7.35 9.06
C THR A 104 0.60 7.10 9.40
N ALA A 105 -0.19 6.57 8.47
CA ALA A 105 -1.60 6.25 8.71
C ALA A 105 -1.78 5.18 9.80
N TYR A 106 -1.03 4.08 9.75
CA TYR A 106 -1.08 3.04 10.79
C TYR A 106 -0.58 3.57 12.14
N PHE A 107 0.44 4.42 12.15
CA PHE A 107 0.93 5.06 13.38
C PHE A 107 -0.12 5.99 14.00
N LEU A 108 -0.75 6.84 13.20
CA LEU A 108 -1.85 7.72 13.64
C LEU A 108 -3.05 6.91 14.14
N LEU A 109 -3.39 5.82 13.46
CA LEU A 109 -4.45 4.91 13.90
C LEU A 109 -4.09 4.22 15.23
N GLY A 110 -2.81 3.85 15.40
CA GLY A 110 -2.28 3.36 16.68
C GLY A 110 -2.45 4.40 17.79
N ILE A 111 -2.09 5.66 17.56
CA ILE A 111 -2.30 6.76 18.52
C ILE A 111 -3.79 6.90 18.85
N LEU A 112 -4.68 6.83 17.87
CA LEU A 112 -6.11 6.86 18.10
C LEU A 112 -6.56 5.73 19.04
N PHE A 113 -6.09 4.51 18.84
CA PHE A 113 -6.41 3.38 19.73
C PHE A 113 -5.76 3.51 21.11
N LEU A 114 -4.57 4.10 21.21
CA LEU A 114 -3.94 4.43 22.48
C LEU A 114 -4.82 5.42 23.27
N LEU A 115 -5.28 6.49 22.63
CA LEU A 115 -6.21 7.44 23.23
C LEU A 115 -7.51 6.77 23.63
N ALA A 116 -8.11 5.97 22.74
CA ALA A 116 -9.33 5.22 23.03
C ALA A 116 -9.15 4.24 24.22
N SER A 117 -7.95 3.67 24.39
CA SER A 117 -7.64 2.82 25.53
C SER A 117 -7.71 3.56 26.87
N PHE A 118 -7.46 4.87 26.91
CA PHE A 118 -7.58 5.67 28.14
C PHE A 118 -9.03 6.03 28.46
N PHE A 119 -9.89 6.17 27.45
CA PHE A 119 -11.32 6.48 27.64
C PHE A 119 -12.19 5.25 27.88
N ARG A 120 -11.61 4.06 28.02
CA ARG A 120 -12.35 2.80 28.19
C ARG A 120 -13.06 2.77 29.56
N LYS A 121 -14.37 3.03 29.56
CA LYS A 121 -15.29 2.59 30.63
C LYS A 121 -15.52 1.08 30.48
N GLU A 122 -15.56 0.38 31.61
CA GLU A 122 -15.38 -1.07 31.82
C GLU A 122 -15.77 -2.05 30.69
N PRO A 123 -15.05 -3.19 30.57
CA PRO A 123 -15.37 -4.23 29.59
C PRO A 123 -16.81 -4.72 29.78
N ARG A 124 -17.52 -4.90 28.66
CA ARG A 124 -18.85 -5.52 28.65
C ARG A 124 -18.69 -6.92 29.24
N LYS A 125 -19.29 -7.18 30.41
CA LYS A 125 -19.45 -8.54 30.93
C LYS A 125 -20.34 -9.27 29.92
N VAL A 126 -19.75 -10.21 29.19
CA VAL A 126 -20.49 -11.21 28.44
C VAL A 126 -20.94 -12.31 29.38
#